data_AF-A0A4R9LWT7-F1
#
_entry.id   AF-A0A4R9LWT7-F1
#
_cell.length_a   1.000
_cell.length_b   1.000
_cell.length_c   1.000
_cell.angle_alpha   90.00
_cell.angle_beta   90.00
_cell.angle_gamma   90.00
#
_symmetry.space_group_name_H-M   'P 1'
#
loop_
_entity.id
_entity.type
_entity.pdbx_description
1 polymer ?
#
loop_
_entity_poly.entity_id
_entity_poly.type
_entity_poly.pdbx_seq_one_letter_code
_entity_poly.pdbx_strand_id
1 'polypeptide(L)'
;MKKPVYLVLAVFFSFGLSAQNLTPRPEVVIPSAPLSIAEFESLQTNLAKTPEGAASLMVIAIHLYGKDQTLGNQTLISSILIKNRQKSNKPTAYKGEDLGNRDRYLVGQLDKYKMLANAYFKGSEPSNGYSPSIPLTVETFTNPYSGEESSGRIKLFVATRGAASFRPITVEKDSDGLWRAKEFSSLCVGMMPAK
;
A
#
# COMPACT_ATOMS: atom_id res chain seq x y z
N MET A 1 21.28 18.91 -60.76
CA MET A 1 20.34 19.10 -59.62
C MET A 1 20.58 17.98 -58.61
N LYS A 2 21.19 18.27 -57.45
CA LYS A 2 21.48 17.29 -56.40
C LYS A 2 20.43 17.44 -55.29
N LYS A 3 19.66 16.38 -55.00
CA LYS A 3 18.68 16.37 -53.90
C LYS A 3 19.41 16.08 -52.58
N PRO A 4 19.16 16.81 -51.48
CA PRO A 4 19.71 16.45 -50.19
C PRO A 4 18.94 15.27 -49.60
N VAL A 5 19.67 14.25 -49.15
CA VAL A 5 19.14 13.14 -48.34
C VAL A 5 19.14 13.63 -46.89
N TYR A 6 17.95 13.73 -46.30
CA TYR A 6 17.82 14.02 -44.87
C TYR A 6 17.91 12.72 -44.08
N LEU A 7 19.00 12.56 -43.33
CA LEU A 7 19.18 11.50 -42.34
C LEU A 7 18.29 11.83 -41.13
N VAL A 8 17.15 11.14 -41.01
CA VAL A 8 16.31 11.21 -39.81
C VAL A 8 17.00 10.40 -38.72
N LEU A 9 17.66 11.10 -37.79
CA LEU A 9 18.18 10.51 -36.56
C LEU A 9 16.99 10.19 -35.64
N ALA A 10 16.53 8.94 -35.68
CA ALA A 10 15.56 8.43 -34.72
C ALA A 10 16.25 8.35 -33.35
N VAL A 11 16.07 9.38 -32.53
CA VAL A 11 16.42 9.34 -31.11
C VAL A 11 15.42 8.40 -30.45
N PHE A 12 15.83 7.16 -30.22
CA PHE A 12 15.15 6.27 -29.31
C PHE A 12 15.28 6.87 -27.90
N PHE A 13 14.23 7.56 -27.44
CA PHE A 13 14.07 7.88 -26.03
C PHE A 13 13.84 6.56 -25.29
N SER A 14 14.93 5.96 -24.81
CA SER A 14 14.90 5.03 -23.71
C SER A 14 14.32 5.78 -22.52
N PHE A 15 13.01 5.71 -22.32
CA PHE A 15 12.42 6.11 -21.03
C PHE A 15 13.11 5.26 -19.97
N GLY A 16 14.01 5.88 -19.20
CA GLY A 16 14.74 5.23 -18.14
C GLY A 16 13.77 4.67 -17.10
N LEU A 17 13.51 3.36 -17.16
CA LEU A 17 13.39 2.55 -15.94
C LEU A 17 14.74 2.70 -15.21
N SER A 18 14.88 3.06 -13.95
CA SER A 18 13.93 3.22 -12.84
C SER A 18 14.54 4.23 -11.85
N ALA A 19 13.91 5.40 -11.67
CA ALA A 19 14.36 6.38 -10.68
C ALA A 19 14.34 5.85 -9.24
N GLN A 20 13.64 4.73 -8.98
CA GLN A 20 13.52 4.16 -7.65
C GLN A 20 14.59 3.11 -7.32
N ASN A 21 15.32 2.56 -8.30
CA ASN A 21 16.32 1.49 -8.13
C ASN A 21 15.81 0.35 -7.21
N LEU A 22 14.76 -0.33 -7.68
CA LEU A 22 13.97 -1.25 -6.88
C LEU A 22 14.55 -2.67 -6.86
N THR A 23 14.58 -3.26 -5.68
CA THR A 23 14.87 -4.69 -5.44
C THR A 23 13.59 -5.39 -4.98
N PRO A 24 13.13 -6.45 -5.66
CA PRO A 24 11.90 -7.16 -5.27
C PRO A 24 12.05 -7.85 -3.91
N ARG A 25 10.93 -7.92 -3.18
CA ARG A 25 10.77 -8.69 -1.93
C ARG A 25 9.77 -9.83 -2.16
N PRO A 26 9.71 -10.84 -1.27
CA PRO A 26 8.73 -11.92 -1.39
C PRO A 26 7.30 -11.37 -1.52
N GLU A 27 6.56 -11.88 -2.51
CA GLU A 27 5.16 -11.52 -2.70
C GLU A 27 4.31 -12.06 -1.55
N VAL A 28 3.27 -11.30 -1.16
CA VAL A 28 2.30 -11.76 -0.15
C VAL A 28 1.01 -12.12 -0.85
N VAL A 29 0.63 -13.40 -0.76
CA VAL A 29 -0.61 -13.93 -1.33
C VAL A 29 -1.65 -14.06 -0.23
N ILE A 30 -2.82 -13.46 -0.46
CA ILE A 30 -3.98 -13.45 0.43
C ILE A 30 -5.11 -14.18 -0.31
N PRO A 31 -5.43 -15.43 0.06
CA PRO A 31 -6.41 -16.25 -0.66
C PRO A 31 -7.79 -15.59 -0.79
N SER A 32 -8.23 -14.92 0.27
CA SER A 32 -9.48 -14.15 0.31
C SER A 32 -9.35 -12.95 1.24
N ALA A 33 -10.07 -11.88 0.92
CA ALA A 33 -10.17 -10.73 1.83
C ALA A 33 -10.93 -11.13 3.10
N PRO A 34 -10.47 -10.73 4.30
CA PRO A 34 -11.20 -10.97 5.54
C PRO A 34 -12.61 -10.39 5.52
N LEU A 35 -13.58 -11.13 6.04
CA LEU A 35 -14.98 -10.70 6.15
C LEU A 35 -15.33 -10.17 7.54
N SER A 36 -14.42 -10.31 8.50
CA SER A 36 -14.59 -9.85 9.88
C SER A 36 -13.27 -9.38 10.48
N ILE A 37 -13.37 -8.63 11.59
CA ILE A 37 -12.18 -8.21 12.33
C ILE A 37 -11.43 -9.39 12.94
N ALA A 38 -12.13 -10.46 13.34
CA ALA A 38 -11.51 -11.67 13.86
C ALA A 38 -10.67 -12.39 12.79
N GLU A 39 -11.18 -12.49 11.55
CA GLU A 39 -10.42 -13.03 10.42
C GLU A 39 -9.21 -12.14 10.08
N PHE A 40 -9.38 -10.81 10.13
CA PHE A 40 -8.27 -9.90 9.89
C PHE A 40 -7.18 -10.01 10.98
N GLU A 41 -7.56 -10.08 12.25
CA GLU A 41 -6.61 -10.27 13.36
C GLU A 41 -5.89 -11.62 13.25
N SER A 42 -6.58 -12.69 12.84
CA SER A 42 -5.96 -13.99 12.55
C SER A 42 -4.95 -13.91 11.39
N LEU A 43 -5.31 -13.23 10.30
CA LEU A 43 -4.41 -12.97 9.18
C LEU A 43 -3.20 -12.14 9.64
N GLN A 44 -3.42 -11.14 10.50
CA GLN A 44 -2.38 -10.28 11.06
C GLN A 44 -1.37 -11.07 11.89
N THR A 45 -1.81 -11.97 12.77
CA THR A 45 -0.89 -12.82 13.55
C THR A 45 0.05 -13.65 12.67
N ASN A 46 -0.39 -14.02 11.47
CA ASN A 46 0.41 -14.79 10.54
C ASN A 46 1.32 -13.91 9.67
N LEU A 47 0.78 -12.85 9.07
CA LEU A 47 1.50 -12.03 8.08
C LEU A 47 2.38 -10.95 8.71
N ALA A 48 1.98 -10.34 9.83
CA ALA A 48 2.74 -9.24 10.44
C ALA A 48 4.07 -9.67 11.10
N LYS A 49 4.54 -10.90 10.82
CA LYS A 49 5.87 -11.37 11.21
C LYS A 49 6.98 -10.80 10.31
N THR A 50 6.63 -10.28 9.13
CA THR A 50 7.57 -9.65 8.19
C THR A 50 7.14 -8.24 7.79
N PRO A 51 8.07 -7.40 7.29
CA PRO A 51 7.74 -6.10 6.73
C PRO A 51 6.72 -6.14 5.58
N GLU A 52 6.84 -7.13 4.68
CA GLU A 52 5.97 -7.29 3.51
C GLU A 52 4.55 -7.60 3.94
N GLY A 53 4.39 -8.48 4.94
CA GLY A 53 3.10 -8.82 5.48
C GLY A 53 2.43 -7.62 6.16
N ALA A 54 3.18 -6.79 6.88
CA ALA A 54 2.65 -5.54 7.43
C ALA A 54 2.18 -4.54 6.36
N ALA A 55 2.95 -4.37 5.28
CA ALA A 55 2.53 -3.55 4.15
C ALA A 55 1.29 -4.10 3.46
N SER A 56 1.20 -5.42 3.32
CA SER A 56 0.06 -6.10 2.70
C SER A 56 -1.21 -6.01 3.56
N LEU A 57 -1.07 -6.07 4.89
CA LEU A 57 -2.18 -5.85 5.82
C LEU A 57 -2.71 -4.41 5.73
N MET A 58 -1.84 -3.42 5.56
CA MET A 58 -2.28 -2.03 5.30
C MET A 58 -3.04 -1.91 3.97
N VAL A 59 -2.57 -2.58 2.91
CA VAL A 59 -3.30 -2.65 1.62
C VAL A 59 -4.67 -3.30 1.79
N ILE A 60 -4.77 -4.40 2.54
CA ILE A 60 -6.05 -5.05 2.85
C ILE A 60 -6.96 -4.14 3.68
N ALA A 61 -6.42 -3.41 4.65
CA ALA A 61 -7.20 -2.47 5.45
C ALA A 61 -7.79 -1.33 4.59
N ILE A 62 -7.01 -0.80 3.64
CA ILE A 62 -7.49 0.19 2.65
C ILE A 62 -8.58 -0.43 1.76
N HIS A 63 -8.40 -1.68 1.32
CA HIS A 63 -9.39 -2.41 0.54
C HIS A 63 -10.71 -2.58 1.28
N LEU A 64 -10.65 -3.01 2.54
CA LEU A 64 -11.82 -3.20 3.39
C LEU A 64 -12.51 -1.87 3.70
N TYR A 65 -11.75 -0.78 3.91
CA TYR A 65 -12.33 0.55 4.07
C TYR A 65 -13.14 1.02 2.86
N GLY A 66 -12.71 0.65 1.65
CA GLY A 66 -13.47 0.93 0.43
C GLY A 66 -14.80 0.16 0.32
N LYS A 67 -14.96 -0.95 1.06
CA LYS A 67 -16.14 -1.84 1.03
C LYS A 67 -17.08 -1.64 2.21
N ASP A 68 -16.52 -1.60 3.41
CA ASP A 68 -17.21 -1.43 4.68
C ASP A 68 -16.33 -0.53 5.56
N GLN A 69 -16.78 0.70 5.78
CA GLN A 69 -16.01 1.67 6.58
C GLN A 69 -15.89 1.27 8.05
N THR A 70 -16.83 0.51 8.61
CA THR A 70 -16.74 0.04 9.99
C THR A 70 -15.58 -0.95 10.12
N LEU A 71 -15.59 -2.02 9.31
CA LEU A 71 -14.51 -3.00 9.28
C LEU A 71 -13.18 -2.37 8.82
N GLY A 72 -13.23 -1.48 7.83
CA GLY A 72 -12.07 -0.73 7.36
C GLY A 72 -11.41 0.10 8.45
N ASN A 73 -12.18 0.81 9.26
CA ASN A 73 -11.63 1.57 10.39
C ASN A 73 -10.95 0.64 11.40
N GLN A 74 -11.60 -0.46 11.77
CA GLN A 74 -11.04 -1.43 12.71
C GLN A 74 -9.70 -2.00 12.20
N THR A 75 -9.65 -2.39 10.93
CA THR A 75 -8.45 -2.97 10.31
C THR A 75 -7.34 -1.95 10.08
N LEU A 76 -7.68 -0.70 9.72
CA LEU A 76 -6.70 0.41 9.61
C LEU A 76 -6.06 0.71 10.97
N ILE A 77 -6.85 0.79 12.05
CA ILE A 77 -6.35 1.01 13.41
C ILE A 77 -5.43 -0.14 13.83
N SER A 78 -5.84 -1.39 13.60
CA SER A 78 -5.02 -2.57 13.91
C SER A 78 -3.73 -2.65 13.10
N SER A 79 -3.66 -2.01 11.92
CA SER A 79 -2.51 -2.05 11.01
C SER A 79 -1.44 -0.99 11.29
N ILE A 80 -1.72 0.02 12.11
CA ILE A 80 -0.74 1.03 12.51
C ILE A 80 -0.13 0.72 13.89
N LEU A 81 1.08 1.26 14.12
CA LEU A 81 1.78 1.15 15.40
C LEU A 81 0.88 1.55 16.57
N ILE A 82 0.91 0.77 17.65
CA ILE A 82 0.12 1.02 18.86
C ILE A 82 0.39 2.42 19.41
N LYS A 83 1.66 2.85 19.44
CA LYS A 83 2.05 4.20 19.89
C LYS A 83 1.55 5.36 19.02
N ASN A 84 1.09 5.09 17.79
CA ASN A 84 0.52 6.10 16.90
C ASN A 84 -1.01 6.21 17.02
N ARG A 85 -1.64 5.35 17.81
CA ARG A 85 -3.07 5.40 18.09
C ARG A 85 -3.37 6.41 19.19
N GLN A 86 -4.60 6.89 19.22
CA GLN A 86 -5.10 7.78 20.27
C GLN A 86 -6.35 7.19 20.92
N LYS A 87 -6.54 7.44 22.23
CA LYS A 87 -7.78 7.07 22.91
C LYS A 87 -8.97 7.80 22.28
N SER A 88 -10.06 7.08 22.06
CA SER A 88 -11.24 7.62 21.40
C SER A 88 -12.49 6.81 21.75
N ASN A 89 -13.62 7.49 21.81
CA ASN A 89 -14.96 6.90 21.91
C ASN A 89 -15.83 7.24 20.69
N LYS A 90 -15.22 7.76 19.61
CA LYS A 90 -15.93 8.08 18.37
C LYS A 90 -16.47 6.81 17.71
N PRO A 91 -17.50 6.89 16.85
CA PRO A 91 -17.99 5.74 16.09
C PRO A 91 -16.92 5.04 15.22
N THR A 92 -15.85 5.74 14.88
CA THR A 92 -14.69 5.23 14.12
C THR A 92 -13.68 4.45 14.96
N ALA A 93 -13.82 4.48 16.30
CA ALA A 93 -12.88 3.86 17.21
C ALA A 93 -13.03 2.33 17.23
N TYR A 94 -11.93 1.64 17.54
CA TYR A 94 -11.87 0.21 17.77
C TYR A 94 -11.11 -0.07 19.05
N LYS A 95 -11.69 -0.89 19.95
CA LYS A 95 -11.11 -1.22 21.27
C LYS A 95 -10.71 0.04 22.09
N GLY A 96 -11.48 1.12 21.97
CA GLY A 96 -11.24 2.39 22.69
C GLY A 96 -10.11 3.25 22.10
N GLU A 97 -9.59 2.87 20.93
CA GLU A 97 -8.53 3.57 20.22
C GLU A 97 -8.97 3.99 18.82
N ASP A 98 -8.31 4.99 18.27
CA ASP A 98 -8.53 5.50 16.91
C ASP A 98 -7.19 5.95 16.31
N LEU A 99 -7.18 6.20 15.00
CA LEU A 99 -6.08 6.79 14.27
C LEU A 99 -5.78 8.20 14.79
N GLY A 100 -4.51 8.57 14.89
CA GLY A 100 -4.10 9.95 15.13
C GLY A 100 -4.65 10.92 14.07
N ASN A 101 -4.71 12.22 14.38
CA ASN A 101 -5.34 13.23 13.50
C ASN A 101 -4.77 13.24 12.07
N ARG A 102 -3.45 13.06 11.93
CA ARG A 102 -2.77 12.98 10.63
C ARG A 102 -3.23 11.77 9.81
N ASP A 103 -3.22 10.59 10.43
CA ASP A 103 -3.63 9.34 9.78
C ASP A 103 -5.11 9.36 9.43
N ARG A 104 -5.95 9.95 10.29
CA ARG A 104 -7.37 10.15 10.03
C ARG A 104 -7.60 11.06 8.82
N TYR A 105 -6.83 12.14 8.67
CA TYR A 105 -6.88 13.00 7.48
C TYR A 105 -6.49 12.25 6.19
N LEU A 106 -5.47 11.38 6.26
CA LEU A 106 -5.03 10.56 5.13
C LEU A 106 -6.10 9.54 4.73
N VAL A 107 -6.70 8.85 5.70
CA VAL A 107 -7.80 7.89 5.47
C VAL A 107 -9.01 8.59 4.84
N GLY A 108 -9.33 9.83 5.22
CA GLY A 108 -10.37 10.62 4.56
C GLY A 108 -10.11 10.94 3.09
N GLN A 109 -8.88 10.75 2.58
CA GLN A 109 -8.62 10.85 1.13
C GLN A 109 -9.13 9.61 0.37
N LEU A 110 -9.21 8.44 1.03
CA LEU A 110 -9.76 7.21 0.44
C LEU A 110 -11.23 7.39 0.08
N ASP A 111 -11.94 8.28 0.78
CA ASP A 111 -13.33 8.61 0.45
C ASP A 111 -13.48 9.27 -0.91
N LYS A 112 -12.48 10.07 -1.31
CA LYS A 112 -12.46 10.81 -2.57
C LYS A 112 -11.95 9.96 -3.73
N TYR A 113 -11.00 9.07 -3.45
CA TYR A 113 -10.27 8.31 -4.45
C TYR A 113 -10.58 6.81 -4.32
N LYS A 114 -11.81 6.42 -4.69
CA LYS A 114 -12.32 5.05 -4.50
C LYS A 114 -11.48 3.96 -5.17
N MET A 115 -10.80 4.28 -6.27
CA MET A 115 -9.90 3.35 -6.97
C MET A 115 -8.75 2.84 -6.08
N LEU A 116 -8.34 3.61 -5.06
CA LEU A 116 -7.28 3.22 -4.13
C LEU A 116 -7.57 1.92 -3.38
N ALA A 117 -8.85 1.58 -3.19
CA ALA A 117 -9.26 0.35 -2.51
C ALA A 117 -8.71 -0.92 -3.18
N ASN A 118 -8.47 -0.89 -4.50
CA ASN A 118 -7.98 -2.06 -5.24
C ASN A 118 -6.63 -1.81 -5.92
N ALA A 119 -6.11 -0.58 -5.90
CA ALA A 119 -5.01 -0.17 -6.78
C ALA A 119 -3.63 -0.78 -6.50
N TYR A 120 -3.48 -1.50 -5.39
CA TYR A 120 -2.22 -2.07 -4.92
C TYR A 120 -2.15 -3.59 -5.04
N PHE A 121 -3.20 -4.22 -5.55
CA PHE A 121 -3.19 -5.65 -5.84
C PHE A 121 -2.64 -5.92 -7.25
N LYS A 122 -1.95 -7.04 -7.40
CA LYS A 122 -1.48 -7.55 -8.69
C LYS A 122 -2.66 -7.70 -9.66
N GLY A 123 -2.47 -7.23 -10.90
CA GLY A 123 -3.51 -7.23 -11.93
C GLY A 123 -4.44 -6.01 -11.91
N SER A 124 -4.44 -5.19 -10.86
CA SER A 124 -5.24 -3.96 -10.82
C SER A 124 -4.61 -2.84 -11.64
N GLU A 125 -5.29 -2.39 -12.68
CA GLU A 125 -4.81 -1.33 -13.58
C GLU A 125 -5.91 -0.31 -13.92
N PRO A 126 -5.60 0.94 -14.27
CA PRO A 126 -6.63 1.91 -14.68
C PRO A 126 -7.52 1.42 -15.82
N SER A 127 -6.96 0.68 -16.78
CA SER A 127 -7.64 0.15 -17.96
C SER A 127 -8.68 -0.94 -17.68
N ASN A 128 -8.61 -1.59 -16.51
CA ASN A 128 -9.57 -2.62 -16.10
C ASN A 128 -10.41 -2.18 -14.89
N GLY A 129 -10.48 -0.87 -14.61
CA GLY A 129 -11.19 -0.34 -13.47
C GLY A 129 -10.58 -0.72 -12.12
N TYR A 130 -9.28 -1.04 -12.09
CA TYR A 130 -8.59 -1.58 -10.92
C TYR A 130 -9.19 -2.90 -10.42
N SER A 131 -9.47 -3.81 -11.34
CA SER A 131 -9.91 -5.17 -11.02
C SER A 131 -8.69 -6.05 -10.72
N PRO A 132 -8.52 -6.57 -9.49
CA PRO A 132 -7.37 -7.39 -9.14
C PRO A 132 -7.46 -8.79 -9.73
N SER A 133 -6.30 -9.42 -9.95
CA SER A 133 -6.22 -10.87 -10.15
C SER A 133 -6.51 -11.61 -8.84
N ILE A 134 -6.94 -12.86 -8.95
CA ILE A 134 -7.16 -13.79 -7.82
C ILE A 134 -6.13 -14.92 -7.88
N PRO A 135 -5.53 -15.33 -6.75
CA PRO A 135 -5.69 -14.78 -5.40
C PRO A 135 -5.17 -13.34 -5.27
N LEU A 136 -5.63 -12.60 -4.25
CA LEU A 136 -5.16 -11.23 -4.02
C LEU A 136 -3.67 -11.28 -3.68
N THR A 137 -2.86 -10.55 -4.44
CA THR A 137 -1.40 -10.54 -4.25
C THR A 137 -0.90 -9.12 -4.12
N VAL A 138 -0.05 -8.87 -3.13
CA VAL A 138 0.65 -7.60 -2.94
C VAL A 138 2.14 -7.80 -3.23
N GLU A 139 2.66 -6.98 -4.13
CA GLU A 139 4.09 -6.96 -4.49
C GLU A 139 4.75 -5.77 -3.80
N THR A 140 5.90 -6.01 -3.16
CA THR A 140 6.66 -4.97 -2.47
C THR A 140 8.12 -5.02 -2.87
N PHE A 141 8.78 -3.87 -2.73
CA PHE A 141 10.15 -3.66 -3.17
C PHE A 141 10.89 -2.83 -2.14
N THR A 142 12.21 -2.96 -2.09
CA THR A 142 13.12 -2.03 -1.42
C THR A 142 13.94 -1.26 -2.46
N ASN A 143 14.76 -0.33 -1.99
CA ASN A 143 15.79 0.35 -2.76
C ASN A 143 16.98 0.68 -1.82
N PRO A 144 18.10 1.24 -2.33
CA PRO A 144 19.26 1.57 -1.50
C PRO A 144 19.00 2.52 -0.31
N TYR A 145 17.85 3.21 -0.28
CA TYR A 145 17.46 4.15 0.79
C TYR A 145 16.31 3.62 1.66
N SER A 146 16.07 2.32 1.62
CA SER A 146 15.00 1.68 2.39
C SER A 146 15.32 1.49 3.87
N GLY A 147 16.61 1.59 4.23
CA GLY A 147 17.11 1.22 5.55
C GLY A 147 17.18 -0.30 5.72
N GLU A 148 17.56 -0.73 6.92
CA GLU A 148 17.84 -2.13 7.24
C GLU A 148 16.72 -2.73 8.08
N GLU A 149 16.19 -3.88 7.65
CA GLU A 149 15.15 -4.63 8.38
C GLU A 149 15.60 -4.97 9.82
N SER A 150 16.89 -5.26 10.01
CA SER A 150 17.51 -5.54 11.32
C SER A 150 17.41 -4.38 12.32
N SER A 151 17.20 -3.15 11.85
CA SER A 151 16.96 -1.99 12.71
C SER A 151 15.56 -1.98 13.33
N GLY A 152 14.70 -2.94 12.97
CA GLY A 152 13.30 -2.98 13.36
C GLY A 152 12.43 -1.96 12.61
N ARG A 153 12.95 -1.32 11.56
CA ARG A 153 12.23 -0.36 10.72
C ARG A 153 12.75 -0.42 9.29
N ILE A 154 11.84 -0.50 8.31
CA ILE A 154 12.20 -0.50 6.90
C ILE A 154 11.14 0.21 6.07
N LYS A 155 11.57 0.87 5.00
CA LYS A 155 10.70 1.43 3.98
C LYS A 155 10.56 0.43 2.84
N LEU A 156 9.32 0.16 2.45
CA LEU A 156 8.96 -0.63 1.29
C LEU A 156 8.28 0.26 0.25
N PHE A 157 8.24 -0.22 -0.99
CA PHE A 157 7.52 0.38 -2.10
C PHE A 157 6.49 -0.62 -2.59
N VAL A 158 5.21 -0.31 -2.40
CA VAL A 158 4.08 -1.15 -2.83
C VAL A 158 3.84 -0.94 -4.31
N ALA A 159 3.80 -2.03 -5.06
CA ALA A 159 3.56 -1.99 -6.49
C ALA A 159 2.18 -1.40 -6.81
N THR A 160 2.12 -0.67 -7.92
CA THR A 160 0.86 -0.23 -8.52
C THR A 160 1.10 0.07 -9.99
N ARG A 161 0.04 -0.06 -10.80
CA ARG A 161 0.00 0.37 -12.21
C ARG A 161 -0.75 1.67 -12.40
N GLY A 162 -1.29 2.22 -11.30
CA GLY A 162 -2.06 3.44 -11.28
C GLY A 162 -1.25 4.71 -11.01
N ALA A 163 0.08 4.64 -10.95
CA ALA A 163 0.95 5.78 -10.68
C ALA A 163 2.27 5.67 -11.44
N ALA A 164 2.97 6.80 -11.61
CA ALA A 164 4.28 6.85 -12.24
C ALA A 164 5.40 6.14 -11.43
N SER A 165 5.14 5.83 -10.16
CA SER A 165 6.11 5.19 -9.26
C SER A 165 5.42 4.35 -8.19
N PHE A 166 6.11 3.34 -7.66
CA PHE A 166 5.60 2.51 -6.57
C PHE A 166 5.50 3.32 -5.29
N ARG A 167 4.47 3.02 -4.48
CA ARG A 167 4.08 3.87 -3.36
C ARG A 167 4.83 3.50 -2.09
N PRO A 168 5.57 4.43 -1.47
CA PRO A 168 6.32 4.13 -0.27
C PRO A 168 5.39 3.91 0.93
N ILE A 169 5.77 2.95 1.76
CA ILE A 169 5.25 2.72 3.10
C ILE A 169 6.44 2.44 4.02
N THR A 170 6.47 3.04 5.21
CA THR A 170 7.44 2.65 6.24
C THR A 170 6.73 1.79 7.27
N VAL A 171 7.33 0.64 7.58
CA VAL A 171 6.86 -0.27 8.62
C VAL A 171 7.91 -0.37 9.73
N GLU A 172 7.44 -0.58 10.95
CA GLU A 172 8.28 -0.69 12.14
C GLU A 172 7.75 -1.83 13.00
N LYS A 173 8.67 -2.57 13.64
CA LYS A 173 8.35 -3.63 14.58
C LYS A 173 7.88 -3.01 15.89
N ASP A 174 6.68 -3.39 16.29
CA ASP A 174 6.01 -2.86 17.47
C ASP A 174 6.41 -3.62 18.75
N SER A 175 5.92 -3.18 19.91
CA SER A 175 6.28 -3.75 21.22
C SER A 175 5.88 -5.22 21.41
N ASP A 176 4.86 -5.69 20.68
CA ASP A 176 4.42 -7.09 20.67
C ASP A 176 5.14 -7.95 19.64
N GLY A 177 6.15 -7.39 18.96
CA GLY A 177 6.97 -8.08 17.97
C GLY A 177 6.37 -8.17 16.58
N LEU A 178 5.15 -7.65 16.36
CA LEU A 178 4.53 -7.58 15.04
C LEU A 178 4.97 -6.31 14.29
N TRP A 179 5.16 -6.42 12.98
CA TRP A 179 5.39 -5.29 12.11
C TRP A 179 4.09 -4.55 11.81
N ARG A 180 4.10 -3.22 11.90
CA ARG A 180 2.96 -2.36 11.59
C ARG A 180 3.36 -1.13 10.81
N ALA A 181 2.39 -0.51 10.14
CA ALA A 181 2.62 0.72 9.40
C ALA A 181 2.98 1.86 10.36
N LYS A 182 4.09 2.53 10.04
CA LYS A 182 4.53 3.79 10.64
C LYS A 182 4.11 4.99 9.80
N GLU A 183 4.27 4.88 8.49
CA GLU A 183 3.99 5.93 7.51
C GLU A 183 3.40 5.30 6.24
N PHE A 184 2.20 5.71 5.84
CA PHE A 184 1.48 5.13 4.70
C PHE A 184 0.79 6.18 3.80
N SER A 185 1.13 7.46 3.95
CA SER A 185 0.45 8.57 3.26
C SER A 185 0.37 8.43 1.74
N SER A 186 1.41 7.88 1.11
CA SER A 186 1.47 7.69 -0.33
C SER A 186 0.49 6.63 -0.84
N LEU A 187 -0.02 5.76 0.05
CA LEU A 187 -1.06 4.80 -0.30
C LEU A 187 -2.45 5.44 -0.39
N CYS A 188 -2.63 6.66 0.15
CA CYS A 188 -3.92 7.33 0.23
C CYS A 188 -4.18 8.37 -0.87
N VAL A 189 -3.24 8.60 -1.80
CA VAL A 189 -3.32 9.70 -2.78
C VAL A 189 -2.63 9.38 -4.11
N GLY A 190 -2.88 10.23 -5.11
CA GLY A 190 -2.08 10.30 -6.36
C GLY A 190 -2.33 9.15 -7.35
N MET A 191 -3.48 8.50 -7.28
CA MET A 191 -3.82 7.39 -8.18
C MET A 191 -4.49 7.93 -9.45
N MET A 192 -4.12 7.38 -10.61
CA MET A 192 -4.83 7.64 -11.86
C MET A 192 -6.31 7.25 -11.72
N PRO A 193 -7.24 7.98 -12.36
CA PRO A 193 -8.63 7.53 -12.43
C PRO A 193 -8.74 6.23 -13.23
N ALA A 194 -9.75 5.42 -12.90
CA ALA A 194 -10.17 4.33 -13.77
C ALA A 194 -10.57 4.89 -15.15
N LYS A 195 -10.30 4.12 -16.19
CA LYS A 195 -10.68 4.44 -17.58
C LYS A 195 -12.00 3.79 -17.96
#